data_AF-A0A5D2I3N0-F1
#
_entry.id   AF-A0A5D2I3N0-F1
#
_cell.length_a   1.000
_cell.length_b   1.000
_cell.length_c   1.000
_cell.angle_alpha   90.00
_cell.angle_beta   90.00
_cell.angle_gamma   90.00
#
_symmetry.space_group_name_H-M   'P 1'
#
loop_
_entity.id
_entity.type
_entity.pdbx_description
1 polymer ?
#
loop_
_entity_poly.entity_id
_entity_poly.type
_entity_poly.pdbx_seq_one_letter_code
_entity_poly.pdbx_strand_id
1 'polypeptide(L)'
;MEGVARALFSGPIAANDVDLAKAGVVLLALEVFISLEWKINDSLFVDIGSKVVFNWCANKSMRPWSLQSTFADIERKIKKVSSVVFWMAENKVNEMVSTLAIAGINRGDMFNAWW
;
A
#
# COMPACT_ATOMS: atom_id res chain seq x y z
N MET A 1 -3.50 0.25 -27.05
CA MET A 1 -4.53 0.19 -26.01
C MET A 1 -3.82 0.28 -24.68
N GLU A 2 -4.05 1.36 -23.95
CA GLU A 2 -3.52 1.58 -22.62
C GLU A 2 -4.39 0.75 -21.66
N GLY A 3 -3.90 -0.42 -21.25
CA GLY A 3 -4.60 -1.30 -20.32
C GLY A 3 -4.33 -0.83 -18.90
N VAL A 4 -5.39 -0.54 -18.14
CA VAL A 4 -5.29 -0.29 -16.70
C VAL A 4 -5.60 -1.60 -16.00
N ALA A 5 -4.66 -2.16 -15.24
CA ALA A 5 -4.93 -3.30 -14.39
C ALA A 5 -4.98 -2.82 -12.97
N ARG A 6 -5.94 -3.41 -12.28
CA ARG A 6 -6.31 -3.04 -10.94
C ARG A 6 -6.06 -4.25 -10.08
N ALA A 7 -5.50 -4.02 -8.91
CA ALA A 7 -5.33 -5.05 -7.91
C ALA A 7 -6.13 -4.69 -6.67
N LEU A 8 -6.80 -5.69 -6.10
CA LEU A 8 -7.52 -5.63 -4.85
C LEU A 8 -6.88 -6.63 -3.90
N PHE A 9 -6.53 -6.18 -2.70
CA PHE A 9 -6.01 -7.07 -1.67
C PHE A 9 -6.63 -6.76 -0.32
N SER A 10 -6.76 -7.80 0.50
CA SER A 10 -7.39 -7.72 1.82
C SER A 10 -7.00 -8.95 2.63
N GLY A 11 -6.47 -8.75 3.83
CA GLY A 11 -6.06 -9.86 4.68
C GLY A 11 -5.47 -9.36 5.99
N PRO A 12 -5.15 -10.29 6.90
CA PRO A 12 -4.52 -9.96 8.16
C PRO A 12 -3.10 -9.44 7.93
N ILE A 13 -2.77 -8.32 8.54
CA ILE A 13 -1.40 -7.83 8.64
C ILE A 13 -0.93 -8.12 10.05
N ALA A 14 0.15 -8.89 10.19
CA ALA A 14 0.78 -9.17 11.46
C ALA A 14 1.43 -7.89 12.01
N ALA A 15 0.60 -7.06 12.65
CA ALA A 15 0.98 -5.79 13.23
C ALA A 15 0.50 -5.73 14.67
N ASN A 16 1.35 -5.22 15.55
CA ASN A 16 1.05 -4.98 16.96
C ASN A 16 0.28 -3.66 17.18
N ASP A 17 0.19 -2.80 16.17
CA ASP A 17 -0.60 -1.58 16.20
C ASP A 17 -1.16 -1.20 14.82
N VAL A 18 -2.13 -0.28 14.81
CA VAL A 18 -2.86 0.18 13.62
C VAL A 18 -1.95 0.93 12.65
N ASP A 19 -0.89 1.57 13.13
CA ASP A 19 0.00 2.39 12.34
C ASP A 19 1.01 1.53 11.56
N LEU A 20 1.55 0.49 12.18
CA LEU A 20 2.32 -0.57 11.53
C LEU A 20 1.45 -1.31 10.50
N ALA A 21 0.19 -1.60 10.83
CA ALA A 21 -0.73 -2.24 9.89
C ALA A 21 -0.90 -1.39 8.62
N LYS A 22 -1.13 -0.08 8.78
CA LYS A 22 -1.30 0.84 7.65
C LYS A 22 -0.01 1.04 6.84
N ALA A 23 1.17 1.11 7.47
CA ALA A 23 2.43 1.13 6.75
C ALA A 23 2.67 -0.18 5.98
N GLY A 24 2.26 -1.31 6.58
CA GLY A 24 2.27 -2.63 5.96
C GLY A 24 1.41 -2.72 4.70
N VAL A 25 0.26 -2.03 4.66
CA VAL A 25 -0.58 -1.93 3.45
C VAL A 25 0.18 -1.29 2.28
N VAL A 26 0.97 -0.24 2.55
CA VAL A 26 1.79 0.42 1.51
C VAL A 26 2.88 -0.52 1.00
N LEU A 27 3.55 -1.25 1.91
CA LEU A 27 4.53 -2.27 1.54
C LEU A 27 3.89 -3.35 0.65
N LEU A 28 2.72 -3.86 1.05
CA LEU A 28 2.00 -4.90 0.31
C LEU A 28 1.58 -4.42 -1.08
N ALA A 29 1.12 -3.18 -1.23
CA ALA A 29 0.79 -2.60 -2.53
C ALA A 29 2.00 -2.62 -3.49
N LEU A 30 3.19 -2.27 -2.99
CA LEU A 30 4.43 -2.32 -3.76
C LEU A 30 4.82 -3.76 -4.13
N GLU A 31 4.61 -4.72 -3.22
CA GLU A 31 4.90 -6.13 -3.48
C GLU A 31 3.98 -6.74 -4.54
N VAL A 32 2.68 -6.44 -4.47
CA VAL A 32 1.72 -6.85 -5.50
C VAL A 32 2.12 -6.25 -6.84
N PHE A 33 2.42 -4.95 -6.90
CA PHE A 33 2.82 -4.31 -8.15
C PHE A 33 4.08 -4.94 -8.76
N ILE A 34 5.12 -5.18 -7.96
CA ILE A 34 6.36 -5.84 -8.41
C ILE A 34 6.07 -7.27 -8.90
N SER A 35 5.17 -7.99 -8.23
CA SER A 35 4.84 -9.39 -8.55
C SER A 35 4.00 -9.54 -9.83
N LEU A 36 3.33 -8.48 -10.27
CA LEU A 36 2.60 -8.48 -11.54
C LEU A 36 3.54 -8.55 -12.76
N GLU A 37 4.86 -8.41 -12.56
CA GLU A 37 5.89 -8.38 -13.63
C GLU A 37 5.53 -7.41 -14.78
N TRP A 38 4.69 -6.44 -14.48
CA TRP A 38 4.21 -5.48 -15.47
C TRP A 38 5.39 -4.63 -15.92
N LYS A 39 5.54 -4.45 -17.23
CA LYS A 39 6.52 -3.57 -17.89
C LYS A 39 6.92 -2.42 -16.98
N ILE A 40 8.16 -2.50 -16.52
CA ILE A 40 8.80 -1.78 -15.41
C ILE A 40 8.94 -0.26 -15.69
N ASN A 41 8.35 0.23 -16.79
CA ASN A 41 8.44 1.61 -17.23
C ASN A 41 7.21 2.47 -16.89
N ASP A 42 6.18 1.90 -16.27
CA ASP A 42 4.99 2.66 -15.85
C ASP A 42 5.05 3.11 -14.39
N SER A 43 4.40 4.25 -14.13
CA SER A 43 4.30 4.83 -12.78
C SER A 43 3.23 4.13 -11.95
N LEU A 44 3.56 3.78 -10.72
CA LEU A 44 2.59 3.31 -9.73
C LEU A 44 1.99 4.50 -8.99
N PHE A 45 0.66 4.63 -9.04
CA PHE A 45 -0.10 5.57 -8.22
C PHE A 45 -0.71 4.84 -7.03
N VAL A 46 -0.41 5.33 -5.82
CA VAL A 46 -0.90 4.75 -4.57
C VAL A 46 -1.82 5.75 -3.89
N ASP A 47 -3.12 5.48 -3.94
CA ASP A 47 -4.13 6.21 -3.18
C ASP A 47 -4.16 5.74 -1.72
N ILE A 48 -3.82 6.65 -0.81
CA ILE A 48 -3.79 6.38 0.62
C ILE A 48 -5.06 6.98 1.24
N GLY A 49 -5.80 6.24 2.06
CA GLY A 49 -6.98 6.75 2.79
C GLY A 49 -6.65 7.40 4.16
N SER A 50 -5.40 7.31 4.61
CA SER A 50 -4.94 7.82 5.90
C SER A 50 -3.95 8.98 5.77
N LYS A 51 -4.34 10.16 6.26
CA LYS A 51 -3.48 11.36 6.26
C LYS A 51 -2.14 11.14 6.98
N VAL A 52 -2.16 10.37 8.07
CA VAL A 52 -0.96 10.04 8.85
C VAL A 52 0.04 9.26 7.99
N VAL A 53 -0.43 8.22 7.32
CA VAL A 53 0.40 7.36 6.46
C VAL A 53 0.89 8.12 5.24
N PHE A 54 0.01 8.92 4.62
CA PHE A 54 0.38 9.80 3.51
C PHE A 54 1.54 10.72 3.91
N ASN A 55 1.44 11.37 5.07
CA ASN A 55 2.51 12.25 5.57
C ASN A 55 3.83 11.49 5.80
N TRP A 56 3.79 10.25 6.28
CA TRP A 56 4.99 9.42 6.44
C TRP A 56 5.62 9.02 5.10
N CYS A 57 4.81 8.70 4.10
CA CYS A 57 5.27 8.41 2.75
C CYS A 57 5.91 9.64 2.11
N ALA A 58 5.26 10.80 2.22
CA ALA A 58 5.70 12.06 1.62
C ALA A 58 6.88 12.72 2.36
N ASN A 59 6.98 12.55 3.69
CA ASN A 59 8.00 13.21 4.50
C ASN A 59 8.67 12.23 5.48
N LYS A 60 9.96 11.96 5.23
CA LYS A 60 10.75 11.03 6.05
C LYS A 60 10.90 11.45 7.50
N SER A 61 10.90 12.77 7.80
CA SER A 61 11.09 13.26 9.17
C SER A 61 9.89 13.03 10.08
N MET A 62 8.71 12.76 9.50
CA MET A 62 7.49 12.49 10.25
C MET A 62 7.34 11.02 10.65
N ARG A 63 8.24 10.15 10.17
CA ARG A 63 8.12 8.71 10.37
C ARG A 63 8.43 8.33 11.82
N PRO A 64 7.64 7.42 12.42
CA PRO A 64 7.95 6.89 13.74
C PRO A 64 9.26 6.12 13.69
N TRP A 65 10.09 6.30 14.73
CA TRP A 65 11.34 5.53 14.85
C TRP A 65 11.09 4.01 14.93
N SER A 66 9.98 3.60 15.54
CA SER A 66 9.57 2.20 15.64
C SER A 66 9.33 1.53 14.28
N LEU A 67 9.04 2.30 13.22
CA LEU A 67 8.72 1.80 11.88
C LEU A 67 9.91 1.89 10.90
N GLN A 68 11.12 2.18 11.39
CA GLN A 68 12.31 2.36 10.55
C GLN A 68 12.57 1.18 9.62
N SER A 69 12.45 -0.07 10.11
CA SER A 69 12.65 -1.28 9.31
C SER A 69 11.61 -1.39 8.18
N THR A 70 10.32 -1.16 8.51
CA THR A 70 9.22 -1.17 7.53
C THR A 70 9.44 -0.11 6.44
N PHE A 71 9.84 1.10 6.82
CA PHE A 71 10.11 2.15 5.83
C PHE A 71 11.39 1.89 5.02
N ALA A 72 12.41 1.24 5.58
CA ALA A 72 13.57 0.79 4.82
C ALA A 72 13.17 -0.22 3.73
N ASP A 73 12.25 -1.14 4.05
CA ASP A 73 11.71 -2.09 3.08
C ASP A 73 10.87 -1.40 2.00
N ILE A 74 9.99 -0.47 2.39
CA ILE A 74 9.22 0.35 1.44
C ILE A 74 10.17 1.08 0.48
N GLU A 75 11.21 1.74 0.99
CA GLU A 75 12.18 2.46 0.15
C GLU A 75 12.93 1.54 -0.81
N ARG A 76 13.32 0.34 -0.35
CA ARG A 76 13.95 -0.67 -1.19
C ARG A 76 13.03 -1.13 -2.32
N LYS A 77 11.72 -1.27 -2.05
CA LYS A 77 10.73 -1.67 -3.07
C LYS A 77 10.40 -0.52 -4.01
N ILE A 78 10.29 0.72 -3.51
CA ILE A 78 10.16 1.92 -4.36
C ILE A 78 11.32 2.00 -5.34
N LYS A 79 12.57 1.73 -4.94
CA LYS A 79 13.71 1.72 -5.89
C LYS A 79 13.60 0.68 -7.00
N LYS A 80 12.80 -0.38 -6.82
CA LYS A 80 12.53 -1.40 -7.86
C LYS A 80 11.41 -0.97 -8.80
N VAL A 81 10.57 -0.03 -8.37
CA VAL A 81 9.49 0.55 -9.17
C VAL A 81 10.02 1.85 -9.77
N SER A 82 9.97 2.00 -11.10
CA SER A 82 10.61 3.15 -11.77
C SER A 82 10.09 4.50 -11.29
N SER A 83 8.80 4.60 -10.98
CA SER A 83 8.16 5.81 -10.46
C SER A 83 7.00 5.43 -9.53
N VAL A 84 6.97 5.99 -8.32
CA VAL A 84 5.88 5.83 -7.35
C VAL A 84 5.37 7.20 -6.93
N VAL A 85 4.07 7.41 -7.06
CA VAL A 85 3.40 8.65 -6.66
C VAL A 85 2.34 8.32 -5.61
N PHE A 86 2.41 9.00 -4.47
CA PHE A 86 1.43 8.86 -3.39
C PHE A 86 0.40 9.97 -3.47
N TRP A 87 -0.89 9.61 -3.43
CA TRP A 87 -2.00 10.54 -3.39
C TRP A 87 -2.84 10.33 -2.13
N MET A 88 -3.48 11.42 -1.68
CA MET A 88 -4.45 11.37 -0.60
C MET A 88 -5.81 11.08 -1.22
N ALA A 89 -6.40 9.94 -0.91
CA ALA A 89 -7.67 9.52 -1.48
C ALA A 89 -8.81 10.46 -1.07
N GLU A 90 -9.69 10.80 -2.02
CA GLU A 90 -10.95 11.48 -1.72
C GLU A 90 -11.93 10.51 -1.03
N ASN A 91 -12.83 11.06 -0.19
CA ASN A 91 -13.66 10.32 0.77
C ASN A 91 -14.41 9.07 0.22
N LYS A 92 -14.71 9.00 -1.09
CA LYS A 92 -15.42 7.85 -1.70
C LYS A 92 -14.56 6.60 -1.86
N VAL A 93 -13.26 6.72 -2.12
CA VAL A 93 -12.35 5.55 -2.24
C VAL A 93 -12.15 4.88 -0.87
N ASN A 94 -12.32 5.65 0.21
CA ASN A 94 -12.13 5.17 1.57
C ASN A 94 -13.19 4.15 2.02
N GLU A 95 -14.39 4.15 1.45
CA GLU A 95 -15.45 3.20 1.82
C GLU A 95 -15.12 1.76 1.38
N MET A 96 -14.54 1.61 0.17
CA MET A 96 -14.07 0.31 -0.32
C MET A 96 -12.90 -0.20 0.51
N VAL A 97 -11.92 0.66 0.80
CA VAL A 97 -10.75 0.31 1.64
C VAL A 97 -11.20 -0.10 3.06
N SER A 98 -12.16 0.62 3.64
CA SER A 98 -12.71 0.31 4.96
C SER A 98 -13.43 -1.04 4.98
N THR A 99 -14.22 -1.33 3.93
CA THR A 99 -14.91 -2.60 3.78
C THR A 99 -13.92 -3.76 3.62
N LEU A 100 -12.86 -3.56 2.85
CA LEU A 100 -11.78 -4.55 2.67
C LEU A 100 -10.97 -4.78 3.94
N ALA A 101 -10.75 -3.74 4.75
CA ALA A 101 -10.09 -3.89 6.04
C ALA A 101 -10.92 -4.78 6.98
N ILE A 102 -12.23 -4.54 7.07
CA ILE A 102 -13.16 -5.36 7.86
C ILE A 102 -13.20 -6.80 7.34
N ALA A 103 -13.31 -6.98 6.02
CA ALA A 103 -13.28 -8.30 5.40
C ALA A 103 -11.95 -9.03 5.65
N GLY A 104 -10.83 -8.28 5.69
CA GLY A 104 -9.49 -8.81 5.92
C GLY A 104 -9.27 -9.29 7.35
N ILE A 105 -9.83 -8.62 8.35
CA ILE A 105 -9.79 -9.06 9.76
C ILE A 105 -10.48 -10.42 9.91
N ASN A 106 -11.57 -10.64 9.18
CA ASN A 106 -12.32 -11.90 9.22
C ASN A 106 -11.67 -13.01 8.38
N ARG A 107 -10.62 -12.71 7.61
CA ARG A 107 -9.89 -13.70 6.80
C ARG A 107 -8.66 -14.19 7.56
N GLY A 108 -8.43 -15.52 7.52
CA GLY A 108 -7.20 -16.11 8.04
C GLY A 108 -5.98 -15.90 7.14
N ASP A 109 -6.21 -15.64 5.85
CA ASP A 109 -5.17 -15.53 4.82
C ASP A 109 -5.32 -14.26 3.97
N MET A 110 -4.25 -13.91 3.24
CA MET A 110 -4.26 -12.77 2.31
C MET A 110 -5.09 -13.09 1.06
N PHE A 111 -6.12 -12.29 0.80
CA PHE A 111 -6.85 -12.29 -0.46
C PHE A 111 -6.19 -11.29 -1.42
N ASN A 112 -5.90 -11.74 -2.65
CA ASN A 112 -5.43 -10.91 -3.75
C ASN A 112 -6.26 -11.23 -5.01
N ALA A 113 -6.71 -10.20 -5.71
CA ALA A 113 -7.36 -10.32 -7.01
C ALA A 113 -6.86 -9.21 -7.93
N TRP A 114 -6.67 -9.51 -9.21
CA TRP A 114 -6.31 -8.53 -10.23
C TRP A 114 -7.05 -8.80 -11.53
N TRP A 115 -7.30 -7.75 -12.32
CA TRP A 115 -7.95 -7.80 -13.63
C TRP A 115 -7.58 -6.62 -14.51
#